data_AF-A0A926ZBL3-F1
#
_entry.id   AF-A0A926ZBL3-F1
#
_cell.length_a   1.000
_cell.length_b   1.000
_cell.length_c   1.000
_cell.angle_alpha   90.00
_cell.angle_beta   90.00
_cell.angle_gamma   90.00
#
_symmetry.space_group_name_H-M   'P 1'
#
loop_
_entity.id
_entity.type
_entity.pdbx_description
1 polymer ?
#
loop_
_entity_poly.entity_id
_entity_poly.type
_entity_poly.pdbx_seq_one_letter_code
_entity_poly.pdbx_strand_id
1 'polypeptide(L)'
;MAAARAQREQVTDSELYSRNILGPVFFTLSDLRVDGTAGDPLYPDFVAPKQSPHIVAEDEEVIASVKIAFNKSPLSALLMCLETKITMNFHFEGQGNIADEVDQAIAIYTQKDVFNYTVQLPGTARKWNMDPGLYVVSATAEVGPAQNKCSQFILGYGYIAEVLLQVYPSV
;
A
#
# COMPACT_ATOMS: atom_id res chain seq x y z
N MET A 1 -33.42 59.26 21.14
CA MET A 1 -33.02 58.18 20.20
C MET A 1 -31.63 57.71 20.59
N ALA A 2 -31.51 56.50 21.12
CA ALA A 2 -30.22 55.91 21.47
C ALA A 2 -29.60 55.33 20.19
N ALA A 3 -28.39 55.78 19.84
CA ALA A 3 -27.65 55.20 18.74
C ALA A 3 -27.26 53.76 19.11
N ALA A 4 -27.72 52.79 18.32
CA ALA A 4 -27.27 51.41 18.42
C ALA A 4 -25.75 51.41 18.20
N ARG A 5 -24.98 51.04 19.24
CA ARG A 5 -23.56 50.75 19.09
C ARG A 5 -23.46 49.52 18.19
N ALA A 6 -23.03 49.70 16.95
CA ALA A 6 -22.62 48.60 16.10
C ALA A 6 -21.54 47.80 16.87
N GLN A 7 -21.81 46.51 17.11
CA GLN A 7 -20.83 45.60 17.68
C GLN A 7 -19.63 45.59 16.72
N ARG A 8 -18.43 45.91 17.22
CA ARG A 8 -17.21 45.87 16.40
C ARG A 8 -17.06 44.48 15.81
N GLU A 9 -16.70 44.40 14.53
CA GLU A 9 -16.35 43.13 13.89
C GLU A 9 -15.29 42.43 14.75
N GLN A 10 -15.65 41.23 15.21
CA GLN A 10 -14.69 40.37 15.88
C GLN A 10 -13.85 39.71 14.78
N VAL A 11 -12.68 40.29 14.51
CA VAL A 11 -11.65 39.60 13.74
C VAL A 11 -11.12 38.50 14.65
N THR A 12 -11.62 37.29 14.46
CA THR A 12 -11.07 36.11 15.13
C THR A 12 -9.77 35.78 14.43
N ASP A 13 -8.64 36.00 15.07
CA ASP A 13 -7.42 35.25 14.77
C ASP A 13 -7.70 33.80 15.18
N SER A 14 -8.26 33.00 14.26
CA SER A 14 -8.07 31.56 14.37
C SER A 14 -6.56 31.33 14.35
N GLU A 15 -6.07 30.44 15.21
CA GLU A 15 -4.69 29.98 15.22
C GLU A 15 -4.31 29.54 13.79
N LEU A 16 -3.85 30.45 12.93
CA LEU A 16 -3.58 30.22 11.50
C LEU A 16 -2.14 30.58 11.15
N TYR A 17 -1.37 31.09 12.12
CA TYR A 17 0.02 31.50 11.91
C TYR A 17 1.06 30.60 12.59
N SER A 18 0.68 29.42 13.08
CA SER A 18 1.69 28.37 13.23
C SER A 18 1.81 27.63 11.90
N ARG A 19 3.00 27.70 11.31
CA ARG A 19 3.35 26.94 10.09
C ARG A 19 3.26 25.41 10.27
N ASN A 20 2.93 24.94 11.48
CA ASN A 20 2.93 23.54 11.89
C ASN A 20 1.62 23.08 12.57
N ILE A 21 0.52 23.84 12.53
CA ILE A 21 -0.72 23.46 13.26
C ILE A 21 -1.25 22.11 12.80
N LEU A 22 -1.10 21.81 11.51
CA LEU A 22 -1.56 20.55 10.95
C LEU A 22 -0.54 19.40 11.13
N GLY A 23 0.69 19.70 11.55
CA GLY A 23 1.77 18.72 11.69
C GLY A 23 2.23 18.10 10.36
N PRO A 24 3.32 17.31 10.37
CA PRO A 24 3.82 16.63 9.18
C PRO A 24 2.90 15.48 8.78
N VAL A 25 3.00 15.03 7.53
CA VAL A 25 2.40 13.79 7.03
C VAL A 25 3.53 12.84 6.73
N PHE A 26 3.45 11.63 7.27
CA PHE A 26 4.33 10.54 6.89
C PHE A 26 3.60 9.22 7.06
N PHE A 27 4.10 8.19 6.39
CA PHE A 27 3.61 6.84 6.53
C PHE A 27 4.78 5.87 6.59
N THR A 28 4.51 4.68 7.14
CA THR A 28 5.43 3.55 7.13
C THR A 28 4.83 2.40 6.35
N LEU A 29 5.69 1.65 5.67
CA LEU A 29 5.35 0.36 5.08
C LEU A 29 5.88 -0.75 5.97
N SER A 30 5.12 -1.83 6.08
CA SER A 30 5.50 -2.99 6.88
C SER A 30 4.81 -4.24 6.36
N ASP A 31 5.32 -5.39 6.77
CA ASP A 31 4.65 -6.68 6.57
C ASP A 31 4.34 -6.95 5.08
N LEU A 32 5.35 -6.76 4.21
CA LEU A 32 5.27 -7.24 2.83
C LEU A 32 5.16 -8.76 2.88
N ARG A 33 4.13 -9.31 2.24
CA ARG A 33 3.88 -10.75 2.14
C ARG A 33 3.45 -11.12 0.75
N VAL A 34 3.84 -12.30 0.32
CA VAL A 34 3.28 -12.96 -0.86
C VAL A 34 3.12 -14.42 -0.53
N ASP A 35 1.86 -14.80 -0.31
CA ASP A 35 1.49 -16.11 0.21
C ASP A 35 0.44 -16.74 -0.71
N GLY A 36 0.64 -18.02 -1.03
CA GLY A 36 -0.35 -18.89 -1.64
C GLY A 36 -1.40 -19.38 -0.64
N THR A 37 -2.14 -20.41 -1.04
CA THR A 37 -3.19 -21.04 -0.22
C THR A 37 -2.67 -22.14 0.70
N ALA A 38 -1.46 -22.63 0.45
CA ALA A 38 -0.82 -23.64 1.28
C ALA A 38 -0.56 -23.10 2.71
N GLY A 39 -0.84 -23.92 3.73
CA GLY A 39 -0.44 -23.62 5.10
C GLY A 39 1.06 -23.85 5.34
N ASP A 40 1.57 -23.35 6.46
CA ASP A 40 2.94 -23.60 6.87
C ASP A 40 3.23 -25.10 7.01
N PRO A 41 4.44 -25.56 6.64
CA PRO A 41 4.80 -26.97 6.77
C PRO A 41 4.87 -27.36 8.25
N LEU A 42 4.36 -28.54 8.57
CA LEU A 42 4.56 -29.14 9.89
C LEU A 42 6.00 -29.65 9.98
N TYR A 43 6.79 -29.05 10.87
CA TYR A 43 8.14 -29.54 11.18
C TYR A 43 8.06 -30.99 11.72
N PRO A 44 8.91 -31.95 11.31
CA PRO A 44 10.16 -31.83 10.55
C PRO A 44 10.08 -32.34 9.09
N ASP A 45 8.89 -32.35 8.48
CA ASP A 45 8.72 -32.97 7.16
C ASP A 45 9.41 -32.17 6.05
N PHE A 46 9.92 -32.88 5.04
CA PHE A 46 10.45 -32.25 3.82
C PHE A 46 9.38 -31.35 3.20
N VAL A 47 9.71 -30.08 2.95
CA VAL A 47 8.79 -29.12 2.34
C VAL A 47 8.58 -29.49 0.87
N ALA A 48 7.54 -30.27 0.59
CA ALA A 48 7.05 -30.42 -0.77
C ALA A 48 6.46 -29.07 -1.24
N PRO A 49 6.44 -28.76 -2.56
CA PRO A 49 5.91 -27.50 -3.07
C PRO A 49 4.52 -27.14 -2.53
N LYS A 50 3.64 -28.14 -2.32
CA LYS A 50 2.28 -27.97 -1.79
C LYS A 50 2.19 -27.65 -0.28
N GLN A 51 3.33 -27.53 0.40
CA GLN A 51 3.41 -27.37 1.86
C GLN A 51 4.08 -26.06 2.26
N SER A 52 4.28 -25.12 1.33
CA SER A 52 4.83 -23.80 1.62
C SER A 52 3.97 -22.72 0.98
N PRO A 53 3.53 -21.69 1.73
CA PRO A 53 2.85 -20.54 1.15
C PRO A 53 3.73 -19.76 0.15
N HIS A 54 5.05 -19.96 0.18
CA HIS A 54 6.00 -19.27 -0.69
C HIS A 54 6.42 -20.08 -1.92
N ILE A 55 5.87 -21.28 -2.11
CA ILE A 55 6.07 -22.12 -3.30
C ILE A 55 4.70 -22.39 -3.91
N VAL A 56 4.37 -21.64 -4.96
CA VAL A 56 3.00 -21.56 -5.48
C VAL A 56 2.90 -22.16 -6.87
N ALA A 57 1.83 -22.90 -7.15
CA ALA A 57 1.55 -23.31 -8.52
C ALA A 57 1.14 -22.10 -9.36
N GLU A 58 1.40 -22.11 -10.66
CA GLU A 58 0.99 -21.02 -11.56
C GLU A 58 -0.51 -20.67 -11.48
N ASP A 59 -1.36 -21.65 -11.22
CA ASP A 59 -2.82 -21.54 -11.12
C ASP A 59 -3.33 -21.45 -9.67
N GLU A 60 -2.43 -21.50 -8.68
CA GLU A 60 -2.76 -21.32 -7.27
C GLU A 60 -3.12 -19.86 -6.98
N GLU A 61 -4.13 -19.66 -6.12
CA GLU A 61 -4.45 -18.33 -5.63
C GLU A 61 -3.30 -17.80 -4.75
N VAL A 62 -2.88 -16.57 -5.04
CA VAL A 62 -1.81 -15.87 -4.33
C VAL A 62 -2.30 -14.49 -3.94
N ILE A 63 -1.91 -14.04 -2.75
CA ILE A 63 -2.17 -12.68 -2.28
C ILE A 63 -0.85 -12.00 -1.98
N ALA A 64 -0.52 -10.97 -2.76
CA ALA A 64 0.54 -10.04 -2.41
C ALA A 64 -0.04 -8.93 -1.53
N SER A 65 0.58 -8.60 -0.40
CA SER A 65 0.05 -7.59 0.51
C SER A 65 1.12 -6.77 1.22
N VAL A 66 0.78 -5.53 1.54
CA VAL A 66 1.60 -4.61 2.33
C VAL A 66 0.72 -3.84 3.31
N LYS A 67 1.19 -3.66 4.55
CA LYS A 67 0.58 -2.76 5.51
C LYS A 67 1.17 -1.37 5.38
N ILE A 68 0.29 -0.37 5.28
CA ILE A 68 0.64 1.05 5.32
C ILE A 68 0.00 1.71 6.52
N ALA A 69 0.81 2.43 7.31
CA ALA A 69 0.37 3.14 8.51
C ALA A 69 0.74 4.62 8.41
N PHE A 70 -0.26 5.48 8.43
CA PHE A 70 -0.11 6.93 8.46
C PHE A 70 0.02 7.43 9.90
N ASN A 71 0.78 8.50 10.07
CA ASN A 71 0.79 9.21 11.35
C ASN A 71 -0.56 9.92 11.61
N LYS A 72 -0.87 10.16 12.88
CA LYS A 72 -2.14 10.76 13.33
C LYS A 72 -2.09 12.29 13.44
N SER A 73 -1.40 12.97 12.52
CA SER A 73 -1.41 14.44 12.50
C SER A 73 -2.75 14.97 11.97
N PRO A 74 -3.16 16.20 12.34
CA PRO A 74 -4.34 16.82 11.75
C PRO A 74 -4.30 16.91 10.23
N LEU A 75 -3.12 17.11 9.63
CA LEU A 75 -2.95 17.10 8.17
C LEU A 75 -3.23 15.72 7.58
N SER A 76 -2.70 14.66 8.19
CA SER A 76 -2.98 13.28 7.76
C SER A 76 -4.48 12.99 7.85
N ALA A 77 -5.14 13.35 8.96
CA ALA A 77 -6.58 13.17 9.11
C ALA A 77 -7.38 13.93 8.02
N LEU A 78 -6.97 15.16 7.69
CA LEU A 78 -7.57 15.95 6.61
C LEU A 78 -7.40 15.26 5.25
N LEU A 79 -6.19 14.78 4.93
CA LEU A 79 -5.93 14.07 3.68
C LEU A 79 -6.72 12.76 3.58
N MET A 80 -6.85 12.02 4.69
CA MET A 80 -7.70 10.82 4.75
C MET A 80 -9.17 11.14 4.48
N CYS A 81 -9.66 12.28 4.99
CA CYS A 81 -11.01 12.76 4.73
C CYS A 81 -11.23 13.21 3.27
N LEU A 82 -10.17 13.59 2.56
CA LEU A 82 -10.21 14.02 1.15
C LEU A 82 -10.00 12.87 0.15
N GLU A 83 -10.05 11.62 0.62
CA GLU A 83 -9.93 10.41 -0.21
C GLU A 83 -8.61 10.34 -0.99
N THR A 84 -7.48 10.59 -0.34
CA THR A 84 -6.15 10.27 -0.89
C THR A 84 -6.10 8.85 -1.48
N LYS A 85 -5.59 8.73 -2.71
CA LYS A 85 -5.32 7.47 -3.38
C LYS A 85 -3.98 6.91 -2.92
N ILE A 86 -3.97 5.63 -2.56
CA ILE A 86 -2.76 4.85 -2.30
C ILE A 86 -2.63 3.86 -3.46
N THR A 87 -1.61 4.03 -4.30
CA THR A 87 -1.24 3.05 -5.34
C THR A 87 -0.09 2.23 -4.80
N MET A 88 -0.25 0.91 -4.74
CA MET A 88 0.82 -0.03 -4.42
C MET A 88 1.23 -0.75 -5.69
N ASN A 89 2.50 -0.62 -6.07
CA ASN A 89 3.10 -1.39 -7.15
C ASN A 89 3.93 -2.51 -6.50
N PHE A 90 3.64 -3.75 -6.86
CA PHE A 90 4.40 -4.94 -6.49
C PHE A 90 5.30 -5.29 -7.67
N HIS A 91 6.60 -5.42 -7.38
CA HIS A 91 7.64 -5.74 -8.34
C HIS A 91 8.09 -7.17 -8.08
N PHE A 92 7.91 -8.04 -9.08
CA PHE A 92 8.32 -9.44 -9.02
C PHE A 92 9.54 -9.62 -9.91
N GLU A 93 10.72 -9.57 -9.29
CA GLU A 93 12.02 -9.61 -9.96
C GLU A 93 12.47 -11.06 -10.16
N GLY A 94 12.34 -11.55 -11.39
CA GLY A 94 12.77 -12.90 -11.75
C GLY A 94 14.27 -13.11 -11.54
N GLN A 95 14.64 -14.24 -10.94
CA GLN A 95 16.02 -14.61 -10.68
C GLN A 95 16.47 -15.75 -11.60
N GLY A 96 17.60 -15.55 -12.27
CA GLY A 96 18.18 -16.53 -13.21
C GLY A 96 17.83 -16.24 -14.67
N ASN A 97 17.75 -17.29 -15.49
CA ASN A 97 17.63 -17.15 -16.95
C ASN A 97 16.22 -17.38 -17.52
N ILE A 98 15.24 -17.73 -16.67
CA ILE A 98 13.91 -18.18 -17.11
C ILE A 98 12.79 -17.25 -16.64
N ALA A 99 12.84 -16.79 -15.38
CA ALA A 99 11.82 -15.90 -14.84
C ALA A 99 12.09 -14.46 -15.28
N ASP A 100 11.14 -13.89 -16.02
CA ASP A 100 11.13 -12.47 -16.40
C ASP A 100 10.53 -11.60 -15.28
N GLU A 101 10.93 -10.32 -15.23
CA GLU A 101 10.37 -9.32 -14.33
C GLU A 101 8.90 -9.03 -14.65
N VAL A 102 8.07 -8.96 -13.62
CA VAL A 102 6.64 -8.64 -13.73
C VAL A 102 6.25 -7.60 -12.69
N ASP A 103 5.56 -6.55 -13.12
CA ASP A 103 4.99 -5.53 -12.24
C ASP A 103 3.46 -5.62 -12.19
N GLN A 104 2.91 -5.52 -10.99
CA GLN A 104 1.46 -5.46 -10.78
C GLN A 104 1.09 -4.31 -9.85
N ALA A 105 0.00 -3.62 -10.14
CA ALA A 105 -0.43 -2.46 -9.35
C ALA A 105 -1.86 -2.57 -8.88
N ILE A 106 -2.12 -2.07 -7.67
CA ILE A 106 -3.47 -1.92 -7.13
C ILE A 106 -3.61 -0.57 -6.42
N ALA A 107 -4.80 0.01 -6.50
CA ALA A 107 -5.11 1.25 -5.84
C ALA A 107 -6.24 1.09 -4.83
N ILE A 108 -6.10 1.72 -3.68
CA ILE A 108 -7.16 1.90 -2.70
C ILE A 108 -7.31 3.39 -2.36
N TYR A 109 -8.44 3.75 -1.77
CA TYR A 109 -8.73 5.11 -1.34
C TYR A 109 -8.81 5.16 0.18
N THR A 110 -8.27 6.23 0.74
CA THR A 110 -8.32 6.47 2.17
C THR A 110 -9.73 6.82 2.63
N GLN A 111 -10.01 6.56 3.90
CA GLN A 111 -11.27 6.89 4.55
C GLN A 111 -11.01 7.79 5.73
N LYS A 112 -11.97 8.68 6.03
CA LYS A 112 -11.91 9.57 7.18
C LYS A 112 -11.55 8.81 8.46
N ASP A 113 -10.56 9.33 9.18
CA ASP A 113 -10.08 8.82 10.47
C ASP A 113 -9.55 7.37 10.47
N VAL A 114 -9.29 6.78 9.30
CA VAL A 114 -8.61 5.49 9.13
C VAL A 114 -7.15 5.75 8.78
N PHE A 115 -6.23 5.25 9.63
CA PHE A 115 -4.79 5.50 9.49
C PHE A 115 -3.98 4.25 9.17
N ASN A 116 -4.59 3.06 9.20
CA ASN A 116 -3.92 1.80 8.92
C ASN A 116 -4.68 1.09 7.81
N TYR A 117 -3.96 0.66 6.78
CA TYR A 117 -4.51 -0.06 5.65
C TYR A 117 -3.68 -1.31 5.39
N THR A 118 -4.34 -2.35 4.90
CA THR A 118 -3.70 -3.50 4.27
C THR A 118 -4.07 -3.45 2.81
N VAL A 119 -3.08 -3.18 1.95
CA VAL A 119 -3.27 -3.20 0.50
C VAL A 119 -3.03 -4.62 0.04
N GLN A 120 -4.01 -5.24 -0.62
CA GLN A 120 -3.95 -6.63 -1.05
C GLN A 120 -4.19 -6.71 -2.56
N LEU A 121 -3.29 -7.39 -3.26
CA LEU A 121 -3.39 -7.74 -4.67
C LEU A 121 -3.64 -9.26 -4.74
N PRO A 122 -4.91 -9.70 -4.87
CA PRO A 122 -5.23 -11.10 -5.11
C PRO A 122 -5.02 -11.47 -6.58
N GLY A 123 -4.58 -12.69 -6.84
CA GLY A 123 -4.37 -13.18 -8.19
C GLY A 123 -3.88 -14.62 -8.23
N THR A 124 -3.21 -14.95 -9.32
CA THR A 124 -2.54 -16.23 -9.57
C THR A 124 -1.31 -15.88 -10.41
N ALA A 125 -0.20 -16.60 -10.28
CA ALA A 125 1.03 -16.29 -11.03
C ALA A 125 0.75 -16.22 -12.55
N ARG A 126 -0.08 -17.13 -13.08
CA ARG A 126 -0.51 -17.13 -14.49
C ARG A 126 -1.25 -15.86 -14.91
N LYS A 127 -2.18 -15.35 -14.10
CA LYS A 127 -2.91 -14.10 -14.39
C LYS A 127 -1.99 -12.87 -14.36
N TRP A 128 -0.91 -12.95 -13.59
CA TRP A 128 0.12 -11.90 -13.56
C TRP A 128 1.15 -12.07 -14.69
N ASN A 129 1.05 -13.12 -15.52
CA ASN A 129 2.03 -13.49 -16.54
C ASN A 129 3.42 -13.81 -15.96
N MET A 130 3.46 -14.42 -14.78
CA MET A 130 4.70 -14.92 -14.20
C MET A 130 4.98 -16.33 -14.72
N ASP A 131 6.18 -16.53 -15.25
CA ASP A 131 6.69 -17.84 -15.63
C ASP A 131 7.18 -18.64 -14.41
N PRO A 132 7.32 -19.97 -14.52
CA PRO A 132 7.97 -20.76 -13.49
C PRO A 132 9.38 -20.27 -13.17
N GLY A 133 9.66 -20.05 -11.89
CA GLY A 133 10.98 -19.64 -11.43
C GLY A 133 10.97 -19.04 -10.03
N LEU A 134 12.11 -18.47 -9.66
CA LEU A 134 12.30 -17.79 -8.38
C LEU A 134 12.18 -16.28 -8.57
N TYR A 135 11.45 -15.63 -7.68
CA TYR A 135 11.20 -14.19 -7.70
C TYR A 135 11.62 -13.55 -6.39
N VAL A 136 12.29 -12.40 -6.49
CA VAL A 136 12.44 -11.45 -5.37
C VAL A 136 11.32 -10.45 -5.48
N VAL A 137 10.52 -10.32 -4.44
CA VAL A 137 9.38 -9.41 -4.40
C VAL A 137 9.75 -8.15 -3.64
N SER A 138 9.44 -7.02 -4.25
CA SER A 138 9.42 -5.71 -3.59
C SER A 138 8.13 -4.97 -3.88
N ALA A 139 7.89 -3.87 -3.17
CA ALA A 139 6.73 -3.03 -3.38
C ALA A 139 7.06 -1.55 -3.16
N THR A 140 6.48 -0.71 -4.01
CA THR A 140 6.50 0.75 -3.88
C THR A 140 5.10 1.29 -3.63
N ALA A 141 5.00 2.24 -2.70
CA ALA A 141 3.76 2.96 -2.45
C ALA A 141 3.85 4.37 -3.02
N GLU A 142 2.86 4.75 -3.83
CA GLU A 142 2.62 6.12 -4.27
C GLU A 142 1.35 6.63 -3.59
N VAL A 143 1.49 7.65 -2.76
CA VAL A 143 0.36 8.28 -2.06
C VAL A 143 0.10 9.64 -2.70
N GLY A 144 -1.09 9.86 -3.22
CA GLY A 144 -1.46 11.10 -3.91
C GLY A 144 -2.94 11.44 -3.74
N PRO A 145 -3.40 12.63 -4.09
CA PRO A 145 -4.82 12.98 -4.04
C PRO A 145 -5.65 12.06 -4.94
N ALA A 146 -6.91 11.78 -4.58
CA ALA A 146 -7.87 11.20 -5.53
C ALA A 146 -7.88 12.01 -6.83
N GLN A 147 -8.12 11.35 -7.97
CA GLN A 147 -8.15 12.01 -9.26
C GLN A 147 -9.18 13.14 -9.27
N ASN A 148 -8.68 14.37 -9.34
CA ASN A 148 -9.44 15.61 -9.47
C ASN A 148 -8.68 16.51 -10.45
N LYS A 149 -9.38 17.41 -11.14
CA LYS A 149 -8.79 18.45 -11.99
C LYS A 149 -7.74 19.32 -11.27
N CYS A 150 -7.80 19.40 -9.94
CA CYS A 150 -6.84 20.12 -9.11
C CYS A 150 -5.69 19.25 -8.59
N SER A 151 -5.71 17.93 -8.83
CA SER A 151 -4.71 16.98 -8.36
C SER A 151 -3.45 17.07 -9.22
N GLN A 152 -2.34 17.52 -8.64
CA GLN A 152 -1.09 17.74 -9.38
C GLN A 152 0.13 17.03 -8.78
N PHE A 153 0.07 16.55 -7.53
CA PHE A 153 1.27 16.13 -6.81
C PHE A 153 1.09 14.80 -6.08
N ILE A 154 2.10 13.95 -6.21
CA ILE A 154 2.31 12.80 -5.33
C ILE A 154 2.78 13.34 -3.97
N LEU A 155 2.10 12.93 -2.91
CA LEU A 155 2.31 13.37 -1.53
C LEU A 155 3.44 12.61 -0.85
N GLY A 156 3.77 11.39 -1.32
CA GLY A 156 4.91 10.65 -0.83
C GLY A 156 5.13 9.33 -1.55
N TYR A 157 6.37 8.83 -1.40
CA TYR A 157 6.82 7.54 -1.90
C TYR A 157 7.34 6.69 -0.74
N GLY A 158 7.08 5.39 -0.80
CA GLY A 158 7.68 4.40 0.11
C GLY A 158 8.14 3.18 -0.66
N TYR A 159 9.07 2.43 -0.07
CA TYR A 159 9.63 1.20 -0.63
C TYR A 159 9.79 0.14 0.47
N ILE A 160 9.49 -1.11 0.16
CA ILE A 160 9.71 -2.29 1.02
C ILE A 160 10.06 -3.49 0.13
N ALA A 161 10.93 -4.40 0.58
CA ALA A 161 11.44 -5.47 -0.26
C ALA A 161 11.84 -6.73 0.53
N GLU A 162 12.50 -7.65 -0.17
CA GLU A 162 13.20 -8.83 0.35
C GLU A 162 12.30 -10.02 0.73
N VAL A 163 11.18 -10.20 0.02
CA VAL A 163 10.39 -11.44 0.11
C VAL A 163 10.71 -12.35 -1.08
N LEU A 164 10.80 -13.66 -0.86
CA LEU A 164 11.03 -14.63 -1.93
C LEU A 164 9.74 -15.38 -2.27
N LEU A 165 9.50 -15.60 -3.56
CA LEU A 165 8.40 -16.41 -4.06
C LEU A 165 8.93 -17.37 -5.13
N GLN A 166 8.59 -18.65 -5.03
CA GLN A 166 8.86 -19.62 -6.07
C GLN A 166 7.58 -20.02 -6.79
N VAL A 167 7.56 -19.92 -8.11
CA VAL A 167 6.45 -20.35 -8.97
C VAL A 167 6.84 -21.65 -9.67
N TYR A 168 5.95 -22.63 -9.68
CA TYR A 168 6.14 -23.89 -10.42
C TYR A 168 4.97 -24.20 -11.36
N PRO A 169 5.19 -24.98 -12.44
CA PRO A 169 4.13 -25.30 -13.40
C PRO A 169 2.98 -26.04 -12.74
N SER A 170 1.75 -25.62 -13.01
CA SER A 170 0.56 -26.41 -12.68
C SER A 170 0.54 -27.70 -13.51
N VAL A 171 0.21 -28.85 -12.90
CA VAL A 171 0.12 -30.16 -13.59
C VAL A 171 -1.20 -30.29 -14.34
#